data_AF-A0A523EL15-F1
#
_entry.id   AF-A0A523EL15-F1
#
_cell.length_a   1.000
_cell.length_b   1.000
_cell.length_c   1.000
_cell.angle_alpha   90.00
_cell.angle_beta   90.00
_cell.angle_gamma   90.00
#
_symmetry.space_group_name_H-M   'P 1'
#
loop_
_entity.id
_entity.type
_entity.pdbx_description
1 polymer ?
#
loop_
_entity_poly.entity_id
_entity_poly.type
_entity_poly.pdbx_seq_one_letter_code
_entity_poly.pdbx_strand_id
1 'polypeptide(L)'
;MLMVTPALRKLAASYGVQTNYCDVDARRIDAEPEVLVTVLRTLGASIGRAEDVEEALRLKRRASCQRMLEPVTAIWDGDIAGVRMVFPAELSSKNFKATLYLEDGQERDWSPSARTLVRAHTVDGTRYLWTRLPLPSLPHGYHRLHVSMGTIEAETFILRAPTRAYRDPARGKRWGLFAPLYALHSKDSAGIGNFGDLRRLADLTLAHGGRFVATLPLLASYPDEPSPYSPASRLFWNELYVDTGRASSKTPSKLLDYPELYAAKRHMMRDVATGRESDVAAFQTRFPLALDYARFRAAAESYGTNWTRWPDKLRDGLIEEDEPDVAADAVHYHLNSQMLAEEQIAKIAAGNAELYFDLPLGVHRFGYDTWREQTLFAHDVDVGAPPDAAFPVGQNWSFPAVLPEKSRRQNHRHLRLVYRHAMRHADLLRIDHVMGLHRQFWIPRGASVADGVYVRYPADELYATLNIESHRARCELVGENLGLVPKVVTESLARHGFRGIYVAQLTPDAPIPKGVVASLNTHDTELFATTGNDLENAVRKLMKSEAELVSVTLEDLWHETKRQNVPGTTDEHPNWRRPLRYALEDIEAKVSAKLAAIGRIRP
;
A
#
# COMPACT_ATOMS: atom_id res chain seq x y z
N MET A 1 23.80 30.16 -9.86
CA MET A 1 22.88 29.51 -8.91
C MET A 1 21.49 29.58 -9.52
N LEU A 2 20.84 28.44 -9.73
CA LEU A 2 19.46 28.45 -10.20
C LEU A 2 18.59 29.15 -9.13
N MET A 3 17.54 29.84 -9.54
CA MET A 3 16.56 30.44 -8.62
C MET A 3 15.17 29.89 -8.96
N VAL A 4 14.31 29.78 -7.95
CA VAL A 4 12.92 29.35 -8.15
C VAL A 4 12.12 30.46 -8.82
N THR A 5 12.17 30.52 -10.15
CA THR A 5 11.46 31.52 -10.97
C THR A 5 9.94 31.30 -10.97
N PRO A 6 9.13 32.35 -11.28
CA PRO A 6 7.68 32.18 -11.44
C PRO A 6 7.28 31.12 -12.49
N ALA A 7 8.09 30.95 -13.55
CA ALA A 7 7.87 29.91 -14.56
C ALA A 7 8.10 28.51 -13.98
N LEU A 8 9.18 28.30 -13.21
CA LEU A 8 9.46 27.03 -12.54
C LEU A 8 8.38 26.67 -11.54
N ARG A 9 7.87 27.63 -10.76
CA ARG A 9 6.74 27.39 -9.84
C ARG A 9 5.48 26.95 -10.56
N LYS A 10 5.15 27.58 -11.70
CA LYS A 10 4.00 27.19 -12.53
C LYS A 10 4.17 25.80 -13.14
N LEU A 11 5.39 25.47 -13.56
CA LEU A 11 5.71 24.16 -14.10
C LEU A 11 5.61 23.08 -13.01
N ALA A 12 6.26 23.27 -11.87
CA ALA A 12 6.15 22.41 -10.68
C ALA A 12 4.69 22.13 -10.30
N ALA A 13 3.88 23.18 -10.18
CA ALA A 13 2.46 23.06 -9.87
C ALA A 13 1.69 22.23 -10.92
N SER A 14 2.01 22.36 -12.22
CA SER A 14 1.36 21.59 -13.29
C SER A 14 1.73 20.09 -13.32
N TYR A 15 2.80 19.70 -12.62
CA TYR A 15 3.21 18.32 -12.39
C TYR A 15 2.89 17.85 -10.96
N GLY A 16 2.24 18.68 -10.15
CA GLY A 16 1.89 18.33 -8.77
C GLY A 16 3.06 18.40 -7.78
N VAL A 17 4.18 19.01 -8.14
CA VAL A 17 5.35 19.18 -7.26
C VAL A 17 5.15 20.43 -6.38
N GLN A 18 5.30 20.27 -5.07
CA GLN A 18 5.25 21.37 -4.10
C GLN A 18 6.61 22.06 -4.05
N THR A 19 6.65 23.38 -4.26
CA THR A 19 7.91 24.15 -4.23
C THR A 19 8.28 24.64 -2.83
N ASN A 20 7.45 24.32 -1.83
CA ASN A 20 7.68 24.55 -0.42
C ASN A 20 6.73 23.67 0.39
N TYR A 21 7.07 23.45 1.66
CA TYR A 21 6.21 22.83 2.66
C TYR A 21 6.42 23.49 4.02
N CYS A 22 5.58 23.14 5.01
CA CYS A 22 5.79 23.53 6.40
C CYS A 22 6.31 22.33 7.19
N ASP A 23 7.32 22.54 8.04
CA ASP A 23 7.79 21.54 8.98
C ASP A 23 6.86 21.43 10.21
N VAL A 24 7.27 20.62 11.20
CA VAL A 24 6.52 20.42 12.45
C VAL A 24 6.40 21.67 13.31
N ASP A 25 7.30 22.63 13.17
CA ASP A 25 7.29 23.92 13.88
C ASP A 25 6.55 25.01 13.07
N ALA A 26 5.81 24.61 12.03
CA ALA A 26 5.13 25.48 11.07
C ALA A 26 6.08 26.44 10.32
N ARG A 27 7.38 26.15 10.29
CA ARG A 27 8.36 26.91 9.51
C ARG A 27 8.28 26.50 8.06
N ARG A 28 8.34 27.48 7.17
CA ARG A 28 8.32 27.25 5.73
C ARG A 28 9.70 26.82 5.26
N ILE A 29 9.75 25.69 4.57
CA ILE A 29 10.92 25.16 3.87
C ILE A 29 10.68 25.32 2.37
N ASP A 30 11.50 26.12 1.68
CA ASP A 30 11.46 26.26 0.23
C ASP A 30 12.36 25.20 -0.42
N ALA A 31 11.91 24.64 -1.54
CA ALA A 31 12.62 23.58 -2.24
C ALA A 31 13.80 24.13 -3.06
N GLU A 32 14.91 23.39 -3.07
CA GLU A 32 16.07 23.71 -3.90
C GLU A 32 15.72 23.59 -5.41
N PRO A 33 16.10 24.57 -6.25
CA PRO A 33 15.79 24.56 -7.68
C PRO A 33 16.28 23.31 -8.42
N GLU A 34 17.47 22.82 -8.10
CA GLU A 34 18.10 21.64 -8.69
C GLU A 34 17.29 20.37 -8.39
N VAL A 35 16.76 20.26 -7.17
CA VAL A 35 15.85 19.18 -6.76
C VAL A 35 14.55 19.25 -7.55
N LEU A 36 13.95 20.44 -7.67
CA LEU A 36 12.73 20.63 -8.45
C LEU A 36 12.91 20.22 -9.92
N VAL A 37 14.02 20.60 -10.55
CA VAL A 37 14.32 20.21 -11.94
C VAL A 37 14.48 18.69 -12.06
N THR A 38 15.16 18.06 -11.11
CA THR A 38 15.37 16.61 -11.10
C THR A 38 14.04 15.87 -10.98
N VAL A 39 13.20 16.22 -10.01
CA VAL A 39 11.87 15.62 -9.81
C VAL A 39 10.96 15.87 -11.02
N LEU A 40 10.99 17.06 -11.60
CA LEU A 40 10.24 17.38 -12.82
C LEU A 40 10.65 16.51 -14.00
N ARG A 41 11.96 16.28 -14.19
CA ARG A 41 12.47 15.39 -15.23
C ARG A 41 12.02 13.95 -15.00
N THR A 42 12.09 13.46 -13.76
CA THR A 42 11.60 12.13 -13.37
C THR A 42 10.10 11.97 -13.65
N LEU A 43 9.31 13.03 -13.47
CA LEU A 43 7.89 13.08 -13.82
C LEU A 43 7.62 13.24 -15.34
N GLY A 44 8.67 13.30 -16.16
CA GLY A 44 8.59 13.37 -17.62
C GLY A 44 8.55 14.78 -18.21
N ALA A 45 8.90 15.82 -17.44
CA ALA A 45 9.05 17.16 -18.00
C ALA A 45 10.29 17.24 -18.90
N SER A 46 10.13 17.81 -20.09
CA SER A 46 11.22 18.05 -21.05
C SER A 46 12.11 19.22 -20.60
N ILE A 47 12.92 19.00 -19.55
CA ILE A 47 13.83 19.99 -18.97
C ILE A 47 15.25 19.41 -18.92
N GLY A 48 16.11 19.90 -19.80
CA GLY A 48 17.55 19.68 -19.72
C GLY A 48 18.24 20.74 -18.85
N ARG A 49 17.83 22.01 -19.02
CA ARG A 49 18.40 23.21 -18.39
C ARG A 49 17.30 24.18 -17.91
N ALA A 50 17.67 25.18 -17.11
CA ALA A 50 16.74 26.21 -16.60
C ALA A 50 15.95 26.94 -17.69
N GLU A 51 16.63 27.19 -18.82
CA GLU A 51 16.09 27.91 -19.98
C GLU A 51 14.91 27.15 -20.62
N ASP A 52 14.84 25.83 -20.46
CA ASP A 52 13.81 24.98 -21.06
C ASP A 52 12.45 25.09 -20.34
N VAL A 53 12.41 25.70 -19.14
CA VAL A 53 11.23 25.71 -18.25
C VAL A 53 10.01 26.37 -18.91
N GLU A 54 10.21 27.47 -19.64
CA GLU A 54 9.09 28.17 -20.29
C GLU A 54 8.48 27.35 -21.42
N GLU A 55 9.33 26.73 -22.24
CA GLU A 55 8.88 25.86 -23.33
C GLU A 55 8.23 24.59 -22.79
N ALA A 56 8.82 23.95 -21.76
CA ALA A 56 8.22 22.81 -21.08
C ALA A 56 6.83 23.14 -20.49
N LEU A 57 6.65 24.34 -19.94
CA LEU A 57 5.35 24.81 -19.44
C LEU A 57 4.34 25.03 -20.58
N ARG A 58 4.77 25.61 -21.70
CA ARG A 58 3.93 25.77 -22.90
C ARG A 58 3.48 24.42 -23.46
N LEU A 59 4.41 23.47 -23.62
CA LEU A 59 4.14 22.11 -24.07
C LEU A 59 3.19 21.36 -23.12
N LYS A 60 3.38 21.48 -21.81
CA LYS A 60 2.47 20.87 -20.81
C LYS A 60 1.05 21.43 -20.89
N ARG A 61 0.89 22.75 -21.07
CA ARG A 61 -0.42 23.39 -21.26
C ARG A 61 -1.10 22.91 -22.54
N ARG A 62 -0.35 22.84 -23.65
CA ARG A 62 -0.85 22.32 -24.93
C ARG A 62 -1.30 20.87 -24.80
N ALA A 63 -0.46 19.99 -24.24
CA ALA A 63 -0.79 18.59 -24.03
C ALA A 63 -2.04 18.39 -23.16
N SER A 64 -2.24 19.25 -22.15
CA SER A 64 -3.43 19.20 -21.29
C SER A 64 -4.71 19.61 -22.03
N CYS A 65 -4.63 20.49 -23.03
CA CYS A 65 -5.78 20.91 -23.83
C CYS A 65 -6.10 19.93 -24.98
N GLN A 66 -5.07 19.27 -25.51
CA GLN A 66 -5.21 18.23 -26.53
C GLN A 66 -5.71 16.90 -25.95
N ARG A 67 -5.60 16.70 -24.63
CA ARG A 67 -6.18 15.58 -23.91
C ARG A 67 -7.70 15.78 -23.78
N MET A 68 -8.45 15.11 -24.64
CA MET A 68 -9.90 15.26 -24.68
C MET A 68 -10.61 14.72 -23.44
N LEU A 69 -10.18 13.57 -22.92
CA LEU A 69 -10.66 12.99 -21.67
C LEU A 69 -9.47 12.69 -20.75
N GLU A 70 -9.66 12.83 -19.44
CA GLU A 70 -8.67 12.35 -18.49
C GLU A 70 -8.57 10.81 -18.55
N PRO A 71 -7.38 10.21 -18.31
CA PRO A 71 -7.24 8.75 -18.36
C PRO A 71 -8.16 8.04 -17.37
N VAL A 72 -8.38 8.66 -16.20
CA VAL A 72 -9.23 8.15 -15.13
C VAL A 72 -10.17 9.27 -14.68
N THR A 73 -11.43 8.92 -14.40
CA THR A 73 -12.44 9.79 -13.80
C THR A 73 -13.13 9.06 -12.66
N ALA A 74 -13.03 9.59 -11.43
CA ALA A 74 -13.79 9.09 -10.28
C ALA A 74 -15.18 9.77 -10.20
N ILE A 75 -16.21 8.98 -9.90
CA ILE A 75 -17.60 9.43 -9.72
C ILE A 75 -18.15 8.82 -8.44
N TRP A 76 -18.46 9.69 -7.47
CA TRP A 76 -18.91 9.30 -6.13
C TRP A 76 -20.43 9.29 -5.99
N ASP A 77 -20.93 8.66 -4.93
CA ASP A 77 -22.37 8.71 -4.64
C ASP A 77 -22.80 10.14 -4.34
N GLY A 78 -23.94 10.52 -4.92
CA GLY A 78 -24.48 11.88 -4.83
C GLY A 78 -23.87 12.86 -5.84
N ASP A 79 -22.80 12.49 -6.55
CA ASP A 79 -22.29 13.31 -7.65
C ASP A 79 -23.29 13.28 -8.82
N ILE A 80 -23.50 14.43 -9.45
CA ILE A 80 -24.13 14.46 -10.78
C ILE A 80 -23.18 13.69 -11.72
N ALA A 81 -23.56 12.51 -12.20
CA ALA A 81 -22.65 11.70 -13.01
C ALA A 81 -22.26 12.44 -14.31
N GLY A 82 -20.96 12.57 -14.56
CA GLY A 82 -20.48 13.16 -15.80
C GLY A 82 -18.97 13.25 -15.89
N VAL A 83 -18.45 13.15 -17.12
CA VAL A 83 -17.02 13.27 -17.41
C VAL A 83 -16.69 14.66 -17.93
N ARG A 84 -15.50 15.16 -17.55
CA ARG A 84 -14.96 16.39 -18.12
C ARG A 84 -14.36 16.10 -19.48
N MET A 85 -14.69 16.92 -20.47
CA MET A 85 -14.21 16.78 -21.84
C MET A 85 -13.63 18.10 -22.35
N VAL A 86 -12.51 18.03 -23.08
CA VAL A 86 -11.80 19.19 -23.66
C VAL A 86 -11.66 19.00 -25.16
N PHE A 87 -11.95 20.02 -25.97
CA PHE A 87 -11.79 19.91 -27.42
C PHE A 87 -11.71 21.28 -28.10
N PRO A 88 -11.12 21.38 -29.30
CA PRO A 88 -11.12 22.61 -30.09
C PRO A 88 -12.55 23.10 -30.39
N ALA A 89 -12.81 24.40 -30.27
CA ALA A 89 -14.13 24.99 -30.46
C ALA A 89 -14.71 24.73 -31.87
N GLU A 90 -13.86 24.53 -32.87
CA GLU A 90 -14.23 24.15 -34.24
C GLU A 90 -14.97 22.81 -34.32
N LEU A 91 -14.76 21.91 -33.34
CA LEU A 91 -15.46 20.63 -33.26
C LEU A 91 -16.82 20.71 -32.56
N SER A 92 -17.20 21.89 -32.03
CA SER A 92 -18.45 22.03 -31.26
C SER A 92 -19.72 21.68 -32.04
N SER A 93 -19.71 21.88 -33.36
CA SER A 93 -20.80 21.56 -34.28
C SER A 93 -20.77 20.14 -34.84
N LYS A 94 -19.73 19.34 -34.54
CA LYS A 94 -19.59 17.98 -35.05
C LYS A 94 -20.44 16.99 -34.26
N ASN A 95 -20.90 15.95 -34.97
CA ASN A 95 -21.58 14.81 -34.38
C ASN A 95 -20.68 14.14 -33.34
N PHE A 96 -21.34 13.62 -32.31
CA PHE A 96 -20.72 13.05 -31.13
C PHE A 96 -21.31 11.66 -30.90
N LYS A 97 -20.45 10.65 -30.75
CA LYS A 97 -20.85 9.31 -30.32
C LYS A 97 -20.11 8.95 -29.04
N ALA A 98 -20.82 8.35 -28.10
CA ALA A 98 -20.24 7.77 -26.90
C ALA A 98 -20.67 6.32 -26.76
N THR A 99 -19.73 5.46 -26.37
CA THR A 99 -19.96 4.05 -26.10
C THR A 99 -19.41 3.74 -24.71
N LEU A 100 -20.27 3.23 -23.84
CA LEU A 100 -19.94 2.80 -22.49
C LEU A 100 -19.73 1.30 -22.47
N TYR A 101 -18.59 0.88 -21.93
CA TYR A 101 -18.28 -0.51 -21.63
C TYR A 101 -18.35 -0.68 -20.12
N LEU A 102 -19.34 -1.42 -19.67
CA LEU A 102 -19.53 -1.74 -18.27
C LEU A 102 -18.55 -2.83 -17.81
N GLU A 103 -18.40 -2.97 -16.50
CA GLU A 103 -17.44 -3.93 -15.95
C GLU A 103 -17.83 -5.38 -16.22
N ASP A 104 -19.13 -5.65 -16.30
CA ASP A 104 -19.70 -6.96 -16.59
C ASP A 104 -19.60 -7.35 -18.07
N GLY A 105 -18.97 -6.51 -18.90
CA GLY A 105 -18.79 -6.72 -20.33
C GLY A 105 -19.93 -6.18 -21.19
N GLN A 106 -20.99 -5.62 -20.61
CA GLN A 106 -22.06 -5.01 -21.40
C GLN A 106 -21.57 -3.74 -22.12
N GLU A 107 -21.91 -3.62 -23.39
CA GLU A 107 -21.69 -2.43 -24.20
C GLU A 107 -22.99 -1.64 -24.37
N ARG A 108 -22.91 -0.31 -24.22
CA ARG A 108 -24.05 0.59 -24.34
C ARG A 108 -23.67 1.80 -25.17
N ASP A 109 -24.20 1.87 -26.38
CA ASP A 109 -24.20 3.10 -27.16
C ASP A 109 -25.09 4.15 -26.49
N TRP A 110 -24.58 5.37 -26.41
CA TRP A 110 -25.24 6.44 -25.70
C TRP A 110 -24.99 7.79 -26.37
N SER A 111 -26.05 8.58 -26.53
CA SER A 111 -25.99 9.94 -27.08
C SER A 111 -26.52 10.94 -26.05
N PRO A 112 -25.67 11.77 -25.44
CA PRO A 112 -26.11 12.80 -24.51
C PRO A 112 -26.99 13.83 -25.22
N SER A 113 -28.06 14.26 -24.56
CA SER A 113 -28.96 15.30 -25.06
C SER A 113 -28.31 16.69 -25.14
N ALA A 114 -27.37 17.00 -24.24
CA ALA A 114 -26.60 18.24 -24.25
C ALA A 114 -25.29 18.12 -23.46
N ARG A 115 -24.31 18.97 -23.80
CA ARG A 115 -23.07 19.18 -23.06
C ARG A 115 -23.11 20.54 -22.37
N THR A 116 -22.67 20.63 -21.11
CA THR A 116 -22.62 21.91 -20.39
C THR A 116 -21.25 22.54 -20.55
N LEU A 117 -21.17 23.75 -21.10
CA LEU A 117 -19.92 24.51 -21.15
C LEU A 117 -19.49 24.89 -19.73
N VAL A 118 -18.28 24.50 -19.35
CA VAL A 118 -17.67 24.81 -18.05
C VAL A 118 -16.75 26.03 -18.17
N ARG A 119 -15.91 26.06 -19.20
CA ARG A 119 -15.02 27.20 -19.50
C ARG A 119 -14.48 27.12 -20.93
N ALA A 120 -13.91 28.21 -21.42
CA ALA A 120 -13.15 28.26 -22.67
C ALA A 120 -11.80 28.94 -22.45
N HIS A 121 -10.76 28.52 -23.16
CA HIS A 121 -9.42 29.08 -23.07
C HIS A 121 -8.67 28.90 -24.39
N THR A 122 -7.78 29.84 -24.72
CA THR A 122 -6.98 29.80 -25.95
C THR A 122 -5.55 29.42 -25.62
N VAL A 123 -5.01 28.42 -26.33
CA VAL A 123 -3.62 27.97 -26.21
C VAL A 123 -3.04 27.87 -27.62
N ASP A 124 -1.90 28.53 -27.86
CA ASP A 124 -1.23 28.58 -29.17
C ASP A 124 -2.18 28.91 -30.33
N GLY A 125 -3.04 29.92 -30.15
CA GLY A 125 -4.02 30.38 -31.16
C GLY A 125 -5.27 29.51 -31.31
N THR A 126 -5.31 28.30 -30.72
CA THR A 126 -6.49 27.42 -30.77
C THR A 126 -7.38 27.65 -29.55
N ARG A 127 -8.67 27.92 -29.77
CA ARG A 127 -9.68 28.03 -28.70
C ARG A 127 -10.20 26.65 -28.31
N TYR A 128 -10.01 26.25 -27.06
CA TYR A 128 -10.52 25.00 -26.50
C TYR A 128 -11.74 25.25 -25.62
N LEU A 129 -12.67 24.30 -25.63
CA LEU A 129 -13.87 24.28 -24.79
C LEU A 129 -13.75 23.14 -23.78
N TRP A 130 -13.93 23.46 -22.50
CA TRP A 130 -14.12 22.47 -21.44
C TRP A 130 -15.61 22.32 -21.24
N THR A 131 -16.10 21.10 -21.42
CA THR A 131 -17.50 20.77 -21.20
C THR A 131 -17.62 19.65 -20.19
N ARG A 132 -18.81 19.53 -19.62
CA ARG A 132 -19.22 18.36 -18.87
C ARG A 132 -20.18 17.55 -19.72
N LEU A 133 -19.79 16.31 -19.96
CA LEU A 133 -20.63 15.31 -20.57
C LEU A 133 -21.37 14.59 -19.45
N PRO A 134 -22.71 14.63 -19.37
CA PRO A 134 -23.43 13.84 -18.36
C PRO A 134 -23.15 12.34 -18.54
N LEU A 135 -23.53 11.48 -17.62
CA LEU A 135 -23.48 10.03 -17.81
C LEU A 135 -24.81 9.41 -17.41
N PRO A 136 -25.23 8.30 -18.03
CA PRO A 136 -26.32 7.50 -17.49
C PRO A 136 -25.96 6.92 -16.13
N SER A 137 -26.93 6.35 -15.43
CA SER A 137 -26.66 5.64 -14.17
C SER A 137 -25.73 4.45 -14.41
N LEU A 138 -24.69 4.34 -13.59
CA LEU A 138 -23.69 3.27 -13.62
C LEU A 138 -23.68 2.52 -12.28
N PRO A 139 -23.57 1.18 -12.28
CA PRO A 139 -23.34 0.43 -11.04
C PRO A 139 -21.98 0.80 -10.43
N HIS A 140 -21.76 0.48 -9.15
CA HIS A 140 -20.41 0.62 -8.59
C HIS A 140 -19.43 -0.33 -9.27
N GLY A 141 -18.24 0.15 -9.57
CA GLY A 141 -17.22 -0.63 -10.25
C GLY A 141 -16.39 0.17 -11.24
N TYR A 142 -15.86 -0.54 -12.22
CA TYR A 142 -14.88 -0.08 -13.18
C TYR A 142 -15.44 -0.12 -14.59
N HIS A 143 -15.58 1.04 -15.21
CA HIS A 143 -16.16 1.14 -16.56
C HIS A 143 -15.21 1.87 -17.50
N ARG A 144 -15.49 1.81 -18.79
CA ARG A 144 -14.79 2.59 -19.80
C ARG A 144 -15.79 3.38 -20.61
N LEU A 145 -15.45 4.61 -20.91
CA LEU A 145 -16.19 5.45 -21.84
C LEU A 145 -15.26 5.74 -23.01
N HIS A 146 -15.69 5.31 -24.20
CA HIS A 146 -15.11 5.74 -25.46
C HIS A 146 -15.96 6.85 -26.07
N VAL A 147 -15.31 7.86 -26.64
CA VAL A 147 -15.95 9.01 -27.27
C VAL A 147 -15.29 9.27 -28.61
N SER A 148 -16.12 9.44 -29.64
CA SER A 148 -15.68 9.93 -30.95
C SER A 148 -16.40 11.22 -31.33
N MET A 149 -15.62 12.19 -31.84
CA MET A 149 -16.13 13.49 -32.26
C MET A 149 -15.30 14.03 -33.42
N GLY A 150 -15.88 14.04 -34.62
CA GLY A 150 -15.14 14.34 -35.85
C GLY A 150 -14.05 13.29 -36.08
N THR A 151 -12.78 13.72 -36.13
CA THR A 151 -11.60 12.85 -36.27
C THR A 151 -10.92 12.49 -34.95
N ILE A 152 -11.43 12.99 -33.82
CA ILE A 152 -10.84 12.73 -32.50
C ILE A 152 -11.57 11.57 -31.85
N GLU A 153 -10.79 10.60 -31.40
CA GLU A 153 -11.22 9.55 -30.49
C GLU A 153 -10.53 9.71 -29.14
N ALA A 154 -11.27 9.44 -28.08
CA ALA A 154 -10.78 9.53 -26.71
C ALA A 154 -11.43 8.48 -25.83
N GLU A 155 -10.71 8.09 -24.78
CA GLU A 155 -11.21 7.14 -23.80
C GLU A 155 -10.91 7.62 -22.38
N THR A 156 -11.80 7.29 -21.44
CA THR A 156 -11.55 7.42 -20.01
C THR A 156 -12.00 6.17 -19.26
N PHE A 157 -11.24 5.79 -18.24
CA PHE A 157 -11.60 4.78 -17.27
C PHE A 157 -12.41 5.42 -16.13
N ILE A 158 -13.60 4.90 -15.87
CA ILE A 158 -14.53 5.44 -14.90
C ILE A 158 -14.48 4.58 -13.63
N LEU A 159 -14.17 5.22 -12.50
CA LEU A 159 -14.31 4.63 -11.17
C LEU A 159 -15.65 5.09 -10.59
N ARG A 160 -16.69 4.26 -10.69
CA ARG A 160 -17.97 4.54 -10.04
C ARG A 160 -17.91 3.96 -8.62
N ALA A 161 -17.66 4.81 -7.63
CA ALA A 161 -17.32 4.36 -6.27
C ALA A 161 -18.38 4.74 -5.22
N PRO A 162 -18.60 3.87 -4.21
CA PRO A 162 -19.27 4.26 -2.98
C PRO A 162 -18.51 5.40 -2.29
N THR A 163 -19.20 6.42 -1.78
CA THR A 163 -18.51 7.55 -1.11
C THR A 163 -17.78 7.09 0.15
N ARG A 164 -18.30 6.09 0.86
CA ARG A 164 -17.71 5.51 2.08
C ARG A 164 -17.25 4.07 1.83
N ALA A 165 -16.10 3.70 2.38
CA ALA A 165 -15.60 2.33 2.45
C ALA A 165 -16.61 1.41 3.16
N TYR A 166 -16.43 0.10 2.98
CA TYR A 166 -17.25 -0.89 3.66
C TYR A 166 -17.12 -0.76 5.17
N ARG A 167 -18.26 -0.86 5.84
CA ARG A 167 -18.37 -0.91 7.29
C ARG A 167 -19.57 -1.78 7.62
N ASP A 168 -19.40 -2.68 8.57
CA ASP A 168 -20.49 -3.46 9.14
C ASP A 168 -20.88 -2.85 10.50
N PRO A 169 -21.98 -2.08 10.58
CA PRO A 169 -22.40 -1.48 11.84
C PRO A 169 -22.77 -2.50 12.92
N ALA A 170 -23.10 -3.74 12.54
CA ALA A 170 -23.47 -4.79 13.49
C ALA A 170 -22.27 -5.27 14.32
N ARG A 171 -21.03 -5.08 13.84
CA ARG A 171 -19.80 -5.50 14.55
C ARG A 171 -19.49 -4.67 15.80
N GLY A 172 -20.09 -3.48 15.95
CA GLY A 172 -19.96 -2.65 17.15
C GLY A 172 -18.51 -2.30 17.55
N LYS A 173 -18.30 -2.03 18.85
CA LYS A 173 -16.97 -1.83 19.44
C LYS A 173 -16.32 -3.18 19.68
N ARG A 174 -15.04 -3.31 19.33
CA ARG A 174 -14.30 -4.56 19.49
C ARG A 174 -12.84 -4.30 19.82
N TRP A 175 -12.13 -5.36 20.21
CA TRP A 175 -10.70 -5.32 20.47
C TRP A 175 -10.01 -6.56 19.93
N GLY A 176 -8.69 -6.50 19.82
CA GLY A 176 -7.89 -7.58 19.27
C GLY A 176 -6.44 -7.51 19.72
N LEU A 177 -5.72 -8.60 19.46
CA LEU A 177 -4.28 -8.70 19.75
C LEU A 177 -3.46 -8.33 18.52
N PHE A 178 -2.38 -7.59 18.76
CA PHE A 178 -1.33 -7.34 17.78
C PHE A 178 -0.06 -8.09 18.18
N ALA A 179 0.52 -8.83 17.23
CA ALA A 179 1.87 -9.36 17.33
C ALA A 179 2.49 -9.52 15.92
N PRO A 180 3.77 -9.18 15.71
CA PRO A 180 4.46 -9.50 14.45
C PRO A 180 4.52 -11.01 14.23
N LEU A 181 4.00 -11.50 13.10
CA LEU A 181 4.00 -12.93 12.82
C LEU A 181 5.42 -13.53 12.82
N TYR A 182 6.40 -12.87 12.23
CA TYR A 182 7.79 -13.35 12.25
C TYR A 182 8.32 -13.57 13.67
N ALA A 183 7.83 -12.80 14.66
CA ALA A 183 8.32 -12.86 16.02
C ALA A 183 7.69 -14.01 16.81
N LEU A 184 6.52 -14.51 16.39
CA LEU A 184 5.91 -15.69 17.02
C LEU A 184 6.83 -16.90 16.85
N HIS A 185 6.73 -17.84 17.78
CA HIS A 185 7.32 -19.16 17.61
C HIS A 185 6.59 -20.18 18.45
N SER A 186 6.69 -21.43 18.00
CA SER A 186 6.17 -22.60 18.68
C SER A 186 7.05 -23.80 18.38
N LYS A 187 6.80 -24.92 19.04
CA LYS A 187 7.47 -26.19 18.74
C LYS A 187 7.29 -26.65 17.27
N ASP A 188 6.26 -26.16 16.59
CA ASP A 188 5.90 -26.53 15.22
C ASP A 188 6.38 -25.49 14.19
N SER A 189 6.93 -24.35 14.63
CA SER A 189 7.20 -23.19 13.76
C SER A 189 8.60 -23.18 13.13
N ALA A 190 9.50 -24.08 13.53
CA ALA A 190 10.87 -24.16 13.02
C ALA A 190 11.70 -22.87 13.21
N GLY A 191 11.44 -22.12 14.29
CA GLY A 191 12.22 -20.96 14.69
C GLY A 191 11.72 -19.60 14.18
N ILE A 192 10.63 -19.56 13.40
CA ILE A 192 9.93 -18.34 12.98
C ILE A 192 8.42 -18.62 12.95
N GLY A 193 7.58 -17.62 13.22
CA GLY A 193 6.13 -17.83 13.22
C GLY A 193 5.59 -18.15 11.83
N ASN A 194 4.53 -18.94 11.75
CA ASN A 194 3.88 -19.36 10.50
C ASN A 194 2.35 -19.17 10.54
N PHE A 195 1.64 -19.49 9.46
CA PHE A 195 0.18 -19.34 9.39
C PHE A 195 -0.57 -20.19 10.43
N GLY A 196 -0.01 -21.33 10.85
CA GLY A 196 -0.52 -22.10 11.99
C GLY A 196 -0.43 -21.33 13.31
N ASP A 197 0.67 -20.63 13.55
CA ASP A 197 0.85 -19.76 14.73
C ASP A 197 -0.07 -18.54 14.72
N LEU A 198 -0.31 -17.95 13.53
CA LEU A 198 -1.30 -16.87 13.37
C LEU A 198 -2.71 -17.36 13.75
N ARG A 199 -3.09 -18.58 13.35
CA ARG A 199 -4.35 -19.20 13.77
C ARG A 199 -4.42 -19.36 15.30
N ARG A 200 -3.35 -19.87 15.92
CA ARG A 200 -3.30 -20.03 17.38
C ARG A 200 -3.44 -18.71 18.13
N LEU A 201 -2.83 -17.64 17.62
CA LEU A 201 -3.00 -16.29 18.17
C LEU A 201 -4.46 -15.79 18.02
N ALA A 202 -5.08 -16.08 16.88
CA ALA A 202 -6.50 -15.79 16.65
C ALA A 202 -7.40 -16.53 17.66
N ASP A 203 -7.15 -17.83 17.86
CA ASP A 203 -7.88 -18.66 18.81
C ASP A 203 -7.72 -18.15 20.26
N LEU A 204 -6.50 -17.81 20.67
CA LEU A 204 -6.23 -17.18 21.98
C LEU A 204 -7.01 -15.87 22.14
N THR A 205 -7.04 -15.05 21.09
CA THR A 205 -7.77 -13.78 21.11
C THR A 205 -9.27 -14.00 21.32
N LEU A 206 -9.86 -14.94 20.57
CA LEU A 206 -11.28 -15.28 20.68
C LEU A 206 -11.64 -15.88 22.04
N ALA A 207 -10.78 -16.75 22.59
CA ALA A 207 -10.98 -17.39 23.90
C ALA A 207 -11.15 -16.38 25.04
N HIS A 208 -10.61 -15.16 24.88
CA HIS A 208 -10.71 -14.07 25.85
C HIS A 208 -11.72 -12.98 25.48
N GLY A 209 -12.53 -13.18 24.45
CA GLY A 209 -13.55 -12.22 24.02
C GLY A 209 -13.04 -11.14 23.06
N GLY A 210 -11.80 -11.22 22.59
CA GLY A 210 -11.35 -10.42 21.45
C GLY A 210 -12.05 -10.84 20.15
N ARG A 211 -11.89 -10.05 19.11
CA ARG A 211 -12.53 -10.29 17.80
C ARG A 211 -11.56 -10.30 16.63
N PHE A 212 -10.45 -9.59 16.69
CA PHE A 212 -9.49 -9.54 15.58
C PHE A 212 -8.06 -9.85 16.01
N VAL A 213 -7.27 -10.36 15.08
CA VAL A 213 -5.81 -10.46 15.24
C VAL A 213 -5.13 -9.59 14.19
N ALA A 214 -4.16 -8.79 14.64
CA ALA A 214 -3.39 -7.88 13.82
C ALA A 214 -1.92 -8.32 13.75
N THR A 215 -1.31 -8.15 12.58
CA THR A 215 0.11 -8.42 12.36
C THR A 215 0.71 -7.40 11.39
N LEU A 216 2.03 -7.36 11.33
CA LEU A 216 2.80 -6.67 10.30
C LEU A 216 2.57 -7.30 8.91
N PRO A 217 2.99 -6.63 7.81
CA PRO A 217 2.79 -7.13 6.46
C PRO A 217 3.24 -8.59 6.26
N LEU A 218 2.41 -9.37 5.59
CA LEU A 218 2.62 -10.81 5.33
C LEU A 218 3.24 -11.09 3.94
N LEU A 219 3.84 -10.06 3.35
CA LEU A 219 4.22 -10.02 1.95
C LEU A 219 5.60 -10.61 1.71
N ALA A 220 5.81 -11.12 0.49
CA ALA A 220 7.07 -11.69 0.05
C ALA A 220 8.27 -10.77 0.32
N SER A 221 9.39 -11.33 0.79
CA SER A 221 10.64 -10.61 1.05
C SER A 221 11.86 -11.40 0.55
N TYR A 222 13.05 -10.82 0.69
CA TYR A 222 14.32 -11.49 0.44
C TYR A 222 14.98 -11.95 1.75
N PRO A 223 15.90 -12.94 1.70
CA PRO A 223 16.63 -13.39 2.89
C PRO A 223 17.49 -12.32 3.56
N ASP A 224 17.97 -11.34 2.80
CA ASP A 224 18.76 -10.20 3.28
C ASP A 224 17.91 -8.96 3.62
N GLU A 225 16.59 -9.03 3.46
CA GLU A 225 15.66 -7.94 3.73
C GLU A 225 14.71 -8.32 4.89
N PRO A 226 15.08 -7.98 6.14
CA PRO A 226 14.28 -8.30 7.31
C PRO A 226 13.04 -7.40 7.45
N SER A 227 12.97 -6.26 6.76
CA SER A 227 11.87 -5.31 6.91
C SER A 227 10.61 -5.77 6.18
N PRO A 228 9.46 -5.94 6.87
CA PRO A 228 8.20 -6.24 6.21
C PRO A 228 7.65 -5.05 5.40
N TYR A 229 8.24 -3.85 5.55
CA TYR A 229 7.90 -2.63 4.81
C TYR A 229 8.68 -2.46 3.50
N SER A 230 9.63 -3.36 3.21
CA SER A 230 10.39 -3.44 1.96
C SER A 230 10.12 -4.76 1.22
N PRO A 231 8.86 -5.15 0.95
CA PRO A 231 8.58 -6.45 0.38
C PRO A 231 9.10 -6.57 -1.05
N ALA A 232 9.57 -7.75 -1.43
CA ALA A 232 9.88 -8.11 -2.80
C ALA A 232 8.64 -7.97 -3.71
N SER A 233 7.43 -8.11 -3.18
CA SER A 233 6.19 -7.81 -3.91
C SER A 233 5.02 -7.52 -2.97
N ARG A 234 4.10 -6.63 -3.38
CA ARG A 234 2.80 -6.45 -2.71
C ARG A 234 1.69 -7.36 -3.26
N LEU A 235 2.02 -8.24 -4.19
CA LEU A 235 1.09 -9.14 -4.86
C LEU A 235 1.19 -10.60 -4.40
N PHE A 236 2.18 -10.92 -3.56
CA PHE A 236 2.53 -12.29 -3.17
C PHE A 236 2.84 -12.40 -1.68
N TRP A 237 2.51 -13.56 -1.12
CA TRP A 237 2.71 -13.88 0.30
C TRP A 237 4.16 -14.27 0.57
N ASN A 238 4.63 -14.08 1.81
CA ASN A 238 5.95 -14.55 2.23
C ASN A 238 5.98 -16.06 2.41
N GLU A 239 6.85 -16.75 1.68
CA GLU A 239 6.99 -18.20 1.77
C GLU A 239 7.50 -18.69 3.13
N LEU A 240 8.16 -17.85 3.93
CA LEU A 240 8.59 -18.22 5.29
C LEU A 240 7.41 -18.54 6.21
N TYR A 241 6.26 -17.92 5.98
CA TYR A 241 5.08 -18.10 6.82
C TYR A 241 4.28 -19.36 6.48
N VAL A 242 4.63 -20.08 5.41
CA VAL A 242 3.99 -21.37 5.12
C VAL A 242 4.27 -22.36 6.24
N ASP A 243 3.19 -22.88 6.83
CA ASP A 243 3.25 -23.99 7.75
C ASP A 243 3.39 -25.29 6.95
N THR A 244 4.48 -26.02 7.15
CA THR A 244 4.74 -27.27 6.43
C THR A 244 4.07 -28.47 7.10
N GLY A 245 3.48 -28.31 8.29
CA GLY A 245 2.98 -29.39 9.12
C GLY A 245 4.05 -30.37 9.60
N ARG A 246 5.34 -30.08 9.36
CA ARG A 246 6.47 -30.92 9.74
C ARG A 246 7.09 -30.38 11.02
N ALA A 247 7.15 -31.23 12.04
CA ALA A 247 7.86 -30.90 13.28
C ALA A 247 9.32 -30.54 12.99
N SER A 248 9.83 -29.53 13.69
CA SER A 248 11.22 -29.09 13.61
C SER A 248 11.81 -29.03 15.01
N SER A 249 13.02 -29.55 15.19
CA SER A 249 13.77 -29.40 16.44
C SER A 249 14.45 -28.03 16.54
N LYS A 250 14.32 -27.14 15.53
CA LYS A 250 14.95 -25.82 15.52
C LYS A 250 14.17 -24.87 16.44
N THR A 251 14.77 -24.53 17.58
CA THR A 251 14.31 -23.45 18.44
C THR A 251 14.74 -22.10 17.87
N PRO A 252 14.00 -21.01 18.12
CA PRO A 252 14.42 -19.67 17.69
C PRO A 252 15.78 -19.30 18.32
N SER A 253 16.65 -18.74 17.49
CA SER A 253 17.89 -18.09 17.91
C SER A 253 17.58 -16.79 18.67
N LYS A 254 18.58 -16.21 19.36
CA LYS A 254 18.41 -14.90 20.05
C LYS A 254 17.95 -13.78 19.09
N LEU A 255 18.46 -13.83 17.85
CA LEU A 255 18.02 -13.02 16.72
C LEU A 255 17.81 -13.95 15.53
N LEU A 256 16.71 -13.77 14.81
CA LEU A 256 16.37 -14.49 13.60
C LEU A 256 17.48 -14.32 12.54
N ASP A 257 17.87 -15.43 11.95
CA ASP A 257 18.76 -15.50 10.80
C ASP A 257 17.91 -15.86 9.57
N TYR A 258 17.50 -14.84 8.82
CA TYR A 258 16.62 -15.01 7.67
C TYR A 258 17.24 -15.94 6.60
N PRO A 259 18.51 -15.79 6.18
CA PRO A 259 19.15 -16.74 5.26
C PRO A 259 19.05 -18.20 5.71
N GLU A 260 19.35 -18.50 6.97
CA GLU A 260 19.21 -19.86 7.49
C GLU A 260 17.74 -20.33 7.53
N LEU A 261 16.81 -19.44 7.86
CA LEU A 261 15.38 -19.77 7.94
C LEU A 261 14.81 -20.07 6.55
N TYR A 262 15.18 -19.31 5.51
CA TYR A 262 14.79 -19.60 4.12
C TYR A 262 15.34 -20.94 3.65
N ALA A 263 16.62 -21.24 3.95
CA ALA A 263 17.22 -22.53 3.62
C ALA A 263 16.52 -23.70 4.32
N ALA A 264 16.22 -23.55 5.61
CA ALA A 264 15.48 -24.55 6.40
C ALA A 264 14.05 -24.74 5.87
N LYS A 265 13.33 -23.65 5.58
CA LYS A 265 11.97 -23.69 5.04
C LYS A 265 11.93 -24.41 3.69
N ARG A 266 12.87 -24.09 2.79
CA ARG A 266 13.00 -24.79 1.50
C ARG A 266 13.18 -26.30 1.68
N HIS A 267 14.05 -26.70 2.61
CA HIS A 267 14.25 -28.12 2.90
C HIS A 267 12.96 -28.77 3.43
N MET A 268 12.26 -28.11 4.35
CA MET A 268 11.00 -28.62 4.91
C MET A 268 9.87 -28.69 3.89
N MET A 269 9.88 -27.82 2.88
CA MET A 269 8.90 -27.80 1.80
C MET A 269 9.14 -28.86 0.73
N ARG A 270 10.29 -29.55 0.74
CA ARG A 270 10.56 -30.68 -0.17
C ARG A 270 9.44 -31.71 -0.03
N ASP A 271 8.78 -32.01 -1.14
CA ASP A 271 7.68 -32.96 -1.25
C ASP A 271 6.33 -32.58 -0.61
N VAL A 272 6.18 -31.38 -0.02
CA VAL A 272 4.89 -30.94 0.58
C VAL A 272 3.79 -30.81 -0.49
N ALA A 273 4.18 -30.55 -1.74
CA ALA A 273 3.27 -30.41 -2.88
C ALA A 273 3.35 -31.58 -3.89
N THR A 274 4.04 -32.68 -3.57
CA THR A 274 4.13 -33.84 -4.46
C THR A 274 2.74 -34.45 -4.69
N GLY A 275 2.37 -34.68 -5.96
CA GLY A 275 1.06 -35.23 -6.33
C GLY A 275 -0.09 -34.20 -6.33
N ARG A 276 0.21 -32.90 -6.27
CA ARG A 276 -0.78 -31.80 -6.28
C ARG A 276 -0.81 -31.02 -7.61
N GLU A 277 -0.44 -31.64 -8.72
CA GLU A 277 -0.30 -30.98 -10.03
C GLU A 277 -1.61 -30.33 -10.50
N SER A 278 -2.75 -30.97 -10.23
CA SER A 278 -4.07 -30.43 -10.56
C SER A 278 -4.42 -29.18 -9.74
N ASP A 279 -4.08 -29.17 -8.44
CA ASP A 279 -4.27 -28.01 -7.56
C ASP A 279 -3.40 -26.83 -8.03
N VAL A 280 -2.15 -27.11 -8.43
CA VAL A 280 -1.23 -26.09 -8.95
C VAL A 280 -1.74 -25.50 -10.26
N ALA A 281 -2.32 -26.31 -11.16
CA ALA A 281 -2.93 -25.82 -12.39
C ALA A 281 -4.16 -24.95 -12.12
N ALA A 282 -5.02 -25.36 -11.18
CA ALA A 282 -6.16 -24.56 -10.74
C ALA A 282 -5.73 -23.23 -10.10
N PHE A 283 -4.68 -23.26 -9.27
CA PHE A 283 -4.09 -22.08 -8.65
C PHE A 283 -3.57 -21.10 -9.71
N GLN A 284 -2.82 -21.56 -10.71
CA GLN A 284 -2.33 -20.70 -11.80
C GLN A 284 -3.46 -20.06 -12.60
N THR A 285 -4.54 -20.80 -12.85
CA THR A 285 -5.73 -20.27 -13.55
C THR A 285 -6.37 -19.15 -12.75
N ARG A 286 -6.44 -19.29 -11.42
CA ARG A 286 -6.99 -18.29 -10.51
C ARG A 286 -6.04 -17.11 -10.29
N PHE A 287 -4.73 -17.35 -10.31
CA PHE A 287 -3.68 -16.37 -10.04
C PHE A 287 -2.65 -16.35 -11.17
N PRO A 288 -2.99 -15.73 -12.32
CA PRO A 288 -2.18 -15.83 -13.55
C PRO A 288 -0.78 -15.20 -13.45
N LEU A 289 -0.52 -14.35 -12.45
CA LEU A 289 0.81 -13.78 -12.22
C LEU A 289 1.73 -14.72 -11.39
N ALA A 290 1.20 -15.79 -10.79
CA ALA A 290 1.96 -16.61 -9.85
C ALA A 290 3.11 -17.38 -10.51
N LEU A 291 2.90 -17.93 -11.70
CA LEU A 291 3.97 -18.61 -12.46
C LEU A 291 5.09 -17.63 -12.82
N ASP A 292 4.72 -16.44 -13.27
CA ASP A 292 5.67 -15.42 -13.65
C ASP A 292 6.48 -14.89 -12.47
N TYR A 293 5.83 -14.70 -11.32
CA TYR A 293 6.51 -14.41 -10.07
C TYR A 293 7.45 -15.54 -9.62
N ALA A 294 7.03 -16.79 -9.76
CA ALA A 294 7.87 -17.94 -9.42
C ALA A 294 9.13 -18.00 -10.30
N ARG A 295 8.99 -17.72 -11.61
CA ARG A 295 10.13 -17.57 -12.53
C ARG A 295 11.06 -16.43 -12.13
N PHE A 296 10.49 -15.27 -11.78
CA PHE A 296 11.28 -14.14 -11.27
C PHE A 296 12.08 -14.50 -10.01
N ARG A 297 11.46 -15.16 -9.03
CA ARG A 297 12.14 -15.57 -7.80
C ARG A 297 13.24 -16.61 -8.07
N ALA A 298 13.00 -17.56 -8.97
CA ALA A 298 14.01 -18.52 -9.39
C ALA A 298 15.18 -17.84 -10.13
N ALA A 299 14.91 -16.88 -11.03
CA ALA A 299 15.97 -16.09 -11.67
C ALA A 299 16.77 -15.25 -10.67
N ALA A 300 16.13 -14.71 -9.63
CA ALA A 300 16.82 -13.98 -8.56
C ALA A 300 17.77 -14.86 -7.74
N GLU A 301 17.53 -16.16 -7.64
CA GLU A 301 18.46 -17.10 -7.01
C GLU A 301 19.69 -17.35 -7.88
N SER A 302 19.51 -17.42 -9.20
CA SER A 302 20.60 -17.69 -10.14
C SER A 302 21.46 -16.46 -10.43
N TYR A 303 20.84 -15.28 -10.57
CA TYR A 303 21.50 -14.05 -11.01
C TYR A 303 21.61 -12.97 -9.91
N GLY A 304 21.11 -13.26 -8.70
CA GLY A 304 21.05 -12.32 -7.58
C GLY A 304 19.80 -11.41 -7.61
N THR A 305 19.52 -10.77 -6.47
CA THR A 305 18.28 -9.98 -6.26
C THR A 305 18.19 -8.71 -7.10
N ASN A 306 19.32 -8.14 -7.53
CA ASN A 306 19.34 -6.94 -8.35
C ASN A 306 19.09 -7.24 -9.83
N TRP A 307 17.82 -7.23 -10.23
CA TRP A 307 17.40 -7.50 -11.60
C TRP A 307 17.97 -6.54 -12.65
N THR A 308 18.43 -5.34 -12.27
CA THR A 308 19.03 -4.40 -13.24
C THR A 308 20.38 -4.88 -13.76
N ARG A 309 20.98 -5.90 -13.13
CA ARG A 309 22.25 -6.53 -13.53
C ARG A 309 22.07 -7.85 -14.28
N TRP A 310 20.82 -8.31 -14.46
CA TRP A 310 20.53 -9.52 -15.21
C TRP A 310 20.82 -9.35 -16.70
N PRO A 311 20.98 -10.46 -17.45
CA PRO A 311 20.99 -10.45 -18.91
C PRO A 311 19.80 -9.67 -19.50
N ASP A 312 20.02 -8.99 -20.62
CA ASP A 312 19.06 -8.03 -21.20
C ASP A 312 17.63 -8.59 -21.33
N LYS A 313 17.47 -9.80 -21.85
CA LYS A 313 16.17 -10.48 -22.01
C LYS A 313 15.42 -10.62 -20.67
N LEU A 314 16.11 -11.09 -19.64
CA LEU A 314 15.55 -11.30 -18.30
C LEU A 314 15.26 -9.97 -17.62
N ARG A 315 16.19 -9.01 -17.75
CA ARG A 315 16.04 -7.66 -17.24
C ARG A 315 14.81 -6.99 -17.85
N ASP A 316 14.51 -7.21 -19.13
CA ASP A 316 13.41 -6.57 -19.84
C ASP A 316 12.04 -7.26 -19.61
N GLY A 317 11.97 -8.21 -18.68
CA GLY A 317 10.71 -8.79 -18.20
C GLY A 317 10.34 -10.15 -18.77
N LEU A 318 11.21 -10.78 -19.58
CA LEU A 318 10.93 -12.05 -20.25
C LEU A 318 11.77 -13.18 -19.66
N ILE A 319 11.11 -14.10 -18.92
CA ILE A 319 11.73 -15.34 -18.42
C ILE A 319 10.95 -16.52 -19.03
N GLU A 320 11.60 -17.23 -19.96
CA GLU A 320 11.01 -18.38 -20.66
C GLU A 320 11.06 -19.65 -19.78
N GLU A 321 10.35 -20.69 -20.20
CA GLU A 321 10.25 -21.95 -19.44
C GLU A 321 11.58 -22.72 -19.41
N ASP A 322 12.32 -22.63 -20.51
CA ASP A 322 13.58 -23.31 -20.77
C ASP A 322 14.81 -22.40 -20.57
N GLU A 323 14.65 -21.31 -19.80
CA GLU A 323 15.74 -20.40 -19.50
C GLU A 323 16.89 -21.15 -18.78
N PRO A 324 18.10 -21.28 -19.38
CA PRO A 324 19.08 -22.30 -18.98
C PRO A 324 19.53 -22.26 -17.52
N ASP A 325 19.66 -21.06 -16.94
CA ASP A 325 20.14 -20.90 -15.56
C ASP A 325 18.99 -20.81 -14.55
N VAL A 326 17.72 -20.84 -14.99
CA VAL A 326 16.55 -20.77 -14.10
C VAL A 326 16.07 -22.20 -13.82
N ALA A 327 16.44 -22.71 -12.65
CA ALA A 327 16.15 -24.10 -12.30
C ALA A 327 14.63 -24.35 -12.12
N ALA A 328 14.10 -25.36 -12.82
CA ALA A 328 12.67 -25.69 -12.80
C ALA A 328 12.17 -26.08 -11.40
N ASP A 329 13.00 -26.72 -10.58
CA ASP A 329 12.68 -27.06 -9.19
C ASP A 329 12.53 -25.81 -8.31
N ALA A 330 13.32 -24.76 -8.54
CA ALA A 330 13.16 -23.46 -7.88
C ALA A 330 11.85 -22.78 -8.29
N VAL A 331 11.48 -22.82 -9.58
CA VAL A 331 10.18 -22.31 -10.05
C VAL A 331 9.03 -23.07 -9.38
N HIS A 332 9.09 -24.40 -9.35
CA HIS A 332 8.08 -25.22 -8.67
C HIS A 332 8.00 -24.92 -7.18
N TYR A 333 9.13 -24.74 -6.50
CA TYR A 333 9.16 -24.37 -5.08
C TYR A 333 8.40 -23.07 -4.82
N HIS A 334 8.69 -22.00 -5.57
CA HIS A 334 8.04 -20.70 -5.36
C HIS A 334 6.56 -20.73 -5.71
N LEU A 335 6.20 -21.40 -6.80
CA LEU A 335 4.80 -21.54 -7.21
C LEU A 335 3.98 -22.31 -6.16
N ASN A 336 4.50 -23.44 -5.69
CA ASN A 336 3.87 -24.25 -4.66
C ASN A 336 3.77 -23.50 -3.32
N SER A 337 4.78 -22.71 -2.98
CA SER A 337 4.76 -21.89 -1.76
C SER A 337 3.64 -20.86 -1.79
N GLN A 338 3.38 -20.21 -2.94
CA GLN A 338 2.27 -19.27 -3.07
C GLN A 338 0.90 -19.96 -2.99
N MET A 339 0.75 -21.14 -3.61
CA MET A 339 -0.47 -21.93 -3.50
C MET A 339 -0.77 -22.31 -2.04
N LEU A 340 0.22 -22.84 -1.34
CA LEU A 340 0.08 -23.26 0.06
C LEU A 340 -0.19 -22.07 0.99
N ALA A 341 0.48 -20.93 0.78
CA ALA A 341 0.21 -19.71 1.53
C ALA A 341 -1.25 -19.23 1.33
N GLU A 342 -1.72 -19.19 0.09
CA GLU A 342 -3.10 -18.79 -0.23
C GLU A 342 -4.12 -19.72 0.43
N GLU A 343 -3.91 -21.04 0.39
CA GLU A 343 -4.77 -22.02 1.06
C GLU A 343 -4.82 -21.83 2.58
N GLN A 344 -3.66 -21.64 3.20
CA GLN A 344 -3.56 -21.51 4.66
C GLN A 344 -4.17 -20.21 5.16
N ILE A 345 -3.91 -19.08 4.49
CA ILE A 345 -4.51 -17.80 4.84
C ILE A 345 -6.03 -17.86 4.63
N ALA A 346 -6.51 -18.41 3.51
CA ALA A 346 -7.95 -18.56 3.25
C ALA A 346 -8.64 -19.39 4.35
N LYS A 347 -7.96 -20.43 4.85
CA LYS A 347 -8.47 -21.27 5.96
C LYS A 347 -8.56 -20.50 7.28
N ILE A 348 -7.65 -19.56 7.55
CA ILE A 348 -7.73 -18.71 8.74
C ILE A 348 -8.86 -17.68 8.58
N ALA A 349 -8.95 -17.04 7.41
CA ALA A 349 -9.96 -16.04 7.08
C ALA A 349 -11.40 -16.60 7.09
N ALA A 350 -11.57 -17.90 6.81
CA ALA A 350 -12.84 -18.59 6.95
C ALA A 350 -13.22 -18.91 8.42
N GLY A 351 -12.33 -18.63 9.38
CA GLY A 351 -12.57 -18.79 10.81
C GLY A 351 -13.42 -17.66 11.41
N ASN A 352 -13.53 -17.65 12.74
CA ASN A 352 -14.36 -16.68 13.46
C ASN A 352 -13.64 -15.38 13.84
N ALA A 353 -12.31 -15.38 13.81
CA ALA A 353 -11.51 -14.20 14.13
C ALA A 353 -11.37 -13.32 12.90
N GLU A 354 -11.58 -12.02 13.07
CA GLU A 354 -11.33 -11.04 12.04
C GLU A 354 -9.83 -10.89 11.78
N LEU A 355 -9.41 -10.87 10.52
CA LEU A 355 -8.00 -10.67 10.15
C LEU A 355 -7.72 -9.19 9.87
N TYR A 356 -6.79 -8.63 10.64
CA TYR A 356 -6.32 -7.26 10.47
C TYR A 356 -4.91 -7.23 9.85
N PHE A 357 -4.88 -6.99 8.54
CA PHE A 357 -3.65 -6.93 7.75
C PHE A 357 -3.12 -5.50 7.61
N ASP A 358 -1.84 -5.42 7.28
CA ASP A 358 -1.11 -4.18 7.06
C ASP A 358 -0.52 -4.14 5.64
N LEU A 359 -0.77 -3.03 4.93
CA LEU A 359 -0.30 -2.81 3.57
C LEU A 359 0.78 -1.72 3.56
N PRO A 360 2.05 -2.05 3.29
CA PRO A 360 3.12 -1.08 3.23
C PRO A 360 2.97 -0.14 2.03
N LEU A 361 3.46 1.10 2.18
CA LEU A 361 3.42 2.12 1.13
C LEU A 361 4.25 1.72 -0.10
N GLY A 362 5.42 1.11 0.14
CA GLY A 362 6.45 0.82 -0.86
C GLY A 362 6.65 -0.65 -1.19
N VAL A 363 7.66 -0.89 -2.03
CA VAL A 363 8.16 -2.21 -2.43
C VAL A 363 9.67 -2.14 -2.57
N HIS A 364 10.35 -3.26 -2.38
CA HIS A 364 11.78 -3.36 -2.61
C HIS A 364 12.14 -2.88 -4.02
N ARG A 365 13.20 -2.06 -4.11
CA ARG A 365 13.69 -1.46 -5.37
C ARG A 365 13.99 -2.47 -6.46
N PHE A 366 14.42 -3.66 -6.04
CA PHE A 366 14.72 -4.79 -6.91
C PHE A 366 13.71 -5.92 -6.74
N GLY A 367 12.47 -5.59 -6.35
CA GLY A 367 11.38 -6.55 -6.20
C GLY A 367 10.67 -6.85 -7.52
N TYR A 368 9.80 -7.86 -7.49
CA TYR A 368 8.97 -8.28 -8.62
C TYR A 368 8.14 -7.12 -9.19
N ASP A 369 7.50 -6.33 -8.32
CA ASP A 369 6.67 -5.19 -8.74
C ASP A 369 7.49 -4.22 -9.61
N THR A 370 8.71 -3.90 -9.16
CA THR A 370 9.61 -2.96 -9.85
C THR A 370 10.20 -3.53 -11.13
N TRP A 371 10.41 -4.85 -11.19
CA TRP A 371 10.89 -5.56 -12.38
C TRP A 371 9.79 -5.70 -13.43
N ARG A 372 8.56 -6.00 -13.01
CA ARG A 372 7.44 -6.26 -13.92
C ARG A 372 6.82 -4.97 -14.47
N GLU A 373 6.72 -3.94 -13.63
CA GLU A 373 6.11 -2.67 -13.98
C GLU A 373 7.17 -1.56 -14.03
N GLN A 374 8.32 -1.80 -14.67
CA GLN A 374 9.50 -0.89 -14.63
C GLN A 374 9.16 0.56 -14.96
N THR A 375 8.29 0.77 -15.96
CA THR A 375 7.89 2.11 -16.43
C THR A 375 6.90 2.83 -15.49
N LEU A 376 6.37 2.14 -14.49
CA LEU A 376 5.47 2.67 -13.47
C LEU A 376 6.22 3.31 -12.30
N PHE A 377 7.47 2.92 -12.06
CA PHE A 377 8.26 3.36 -10.91
C PHE A 377 9.30 4.42 -11.30
N ALA A 378 9.51 5.37 -10.39
CA ALA A 378 10.53 6.41 -10.47
C ALA A 378 11.82 5.92 -9.80
N HIS A 379 12.73 5.32 -10.58
CA HIS A 379 13.93 4.69 -10.03
C HIS A 379 15.00 5.66 -9.52
N ASP A 380 14.99 6.91 -9.97
CA ASP A 380 15.99 7.93 -9.61
C ASP A 380 15.64 8.72 -8.33
N VAL A 381 14.54 8.36 -7.68
CA VAL A 381 14.10 8.94 -6.39
C VAL A 381 13.84 7.83 -5.38
N ASP A 382 13.99 8.17 -4.12
CA ASP A 382 13.48 7.41 -3.00
C ASP A 382 12.28 8.12 -2.37
N VAL A 383 11.40 7.35 -1.76
CA VAL A 383 10.34 7.89 -0.89
C VAL A 383 10.84 7.93 0.55
N GLY A 384 10.44 8.97 1.28
CA GLY A 384 10.79 9.11 2.68
C GLY A 384 9.84 10.05 3.43
N ALA A 385 10.37 10.65 4.49
CA ALA A 385 9.72 11.68 5.29
C ALA A 385 10.68 12.85 5.53
N PRO A 386 10.18 14.10 5.55
CA PRO A 386 11.01 15.25 5.92
C PRO A 386 11.45 15.17 7.39
N PRO A 387 12.46 15.96 7.79
CA PRO A 387 12.81 16.15 9.19
C PRO A 387 11.62 16.50 10.08
N ASP A 388 11.54 15.86 11.25
CA ASP A 388 10.56 16.14 12.29
C ASP A 388 11.16 16.05 13.71
N ALA A 389 10.33 16.26 14.74
CA ALA A 389 10.78 16.27 16.12
C ALA A 389 11.27 14.89 16.62
N ALA A 390 10.73 13.79 16.09
CA ALA A 390 11.15 12.43 16.43
C ALA A 390 12.37 12.00 15.59
N PHE A 391 12.48 12.51 14.37
CA PHE A 391 13.53 12.20 13.39
C PHE A 391 14.12 13.51 12.82
N PRO A 392 15.06 14.16 13.54
CA PRO A 392 15.60 15.47 13.15
C PRO A 392 16.34 15.51 11.81
N VAL A 393 16.76 14.34 11.30
CA VAL A 393 17.41 14.19 9.99
C VAL A 393 16.45 13.75 8.88
N GLY A 394 15.17 13.53 9.21
CA GLY A 394 14.17 12.91 8.34
C GLY A 394 14.41 11.41 8.18
N GLN A 395 13.70 10.80 7.23
CA GLN A 395 13.82 9.38 6.93
C GLN A 395 13.89 9.15 5.42
N ASN A 396 14.77 8.23 4.99
CA ASN A 396 14.77 7.68 3.64
C ASN A 396 14.37 6.20 3.70
N TRP A 397 13.24 5.84 3.09
CA TRP A 397 12.74 4.47 3.09
C TRP A 397 13.22 3.65 1.88
N SER A 398 14.08 4.24 1.03
CA SER A 398 14.86 3.58 -0.04
C SER A 398 14.09 2.89 -1.17
N PHE A 399 12.76 2.95 -1.17
CA PHE A 399 11.93 2.40 -2.24
C PHE A 399 11.57 3.45 -3.30
N PRO A 400 11.43 3.04 -4.58
CA PRO A 400 11.06 3.95 -5.65
C PRO A 400 9.58 4.34 -5.57
N ALA A 401 9.27 5.57 -5.98
CA ALA A 401 7.90 6.06 -6.00
C ALA A 401 7.11 5.55 -7.22
N VAL A 402 5.80 5.38 -7.10
CA VAL A 402 4.92 5.18 -8.26
C VAL A 402 4.72 6.52 -8.99
N LEU A 403 4.92 6.54 -10.30
CA LEU A 403 4.69 7.71 -11.16
C LEU A 403 3.18 7.98 -11.33
N PRO A 404 2.62 9.11 -10.83
CA PRO A 404 1.18 9.34 -10.80
C PRO A 404 0.51 9.24 -12.17
N GLU A 405 1.02 9.95 -13.18
CA GLU A 405 0.42 9.94 -14.53
C GLU A 405 0.59 8.60 -15.25
N LYS A 406 1.65 7.83 -14.96
CA LYS A 406 1.81 6.47 -15.53
C LYS A 406 0.80 5.50 -14.91
N SER A 407 0.60 5.59 -13.59
CA SER A 407 -0.45 4.84 -12.88
C SER A 407 -1.83 5.12 -13.45
N ARG A 408 -2.17 6.41 -13.68
CA ARG A 408 -3.44 6.82 -14.31
C ARG A 408 -3.61 6.24 -15.71
N ARG A 409 -2.57 6.28 -16.55
CA ARG A 409 -2.61 5.72 -17.92
C ARG A 409 -2.78 4.21 -17.96
N GLN A 410 -2.35 3.51 -16.91
CA GLN A 410 -2.63 2.08 -16.71
C GLN A 410 -3.93 1.84 -15.94
N ASN A 411 -4.82 2.85 -15.80
CA ASN A 411 -6.09 2.75 -15.08
C ASN A 411 -5.92 2.28 -13.62
N HIS A 412 -4.81 2.67 -12.99
CA HIS A 412 -4.33 2.20 -11.69
C HIS A 412 -4.26 0.66 -11.55
N ARG A 413 -4.05 -0.07 -12.66
CA ARG A 413 -4.07 -1.55 -12.69
C ARG A 413 -3.21 -2.18 -11.59
N HIS A 414 -1.96 -1.75 -11.42
CA HIS A 414 -1.06 -2.29 -10.40
C HIS A 414 -1.63 -2.12 -8.98
N LEU A 415 -2.02 -0.91 -8.62
CA LEU A 415 -2.59 -0.61 -7.30
C LEU A 415 -3.91 -1.36 -7.05
N ARG A 416 -4.75 -1.51 -8.08
CA ARG A 416 -5.97 -2.33 -8.00
C ARG A 416 -5.68 -3.78 -7.69
N LEU A 417 -4.65 -4.37 -8.30
CA LEU A 417 -4.21 -5.74 -8.01
C LEU A 417 -3.68 -5.85 -6.58
N VAL A 418 -2.89 -4.88 -6.12
CA VAL A 418 -2.39 -4.81 -4.75
C VAL A 418 -3.53 -4.74 -3.73
N TYR A 419 -4.51 -3.84 -3.92
CA TYR A 419 -5.64 -3.72 -3.00
C TYR A 419 -6.51 -4.99 -3.00
N ARG A 420 -6.76 -5.59 -4.17
CA ARG A 420 -7.47 -6.87 -4.28
C ARG A 420 -6.75 -8.02 -3.58
N HIS A 421 -5.42 -8.07 -3.67
CA HIS A 421 -4.62 -9.07 -2.98
C HIS A 421 -4.70 -8.87 -1.46
N ALA A 422 -4.41 -7.66 -0.98
CA ALA A 422 -4.39 -7.33 0.44
C ALA A 422 -5.75 -7.51 1.14
N MET A 423 -6.85 -7.17 0.46
CA MET A 423 -8.20 -7.27 1.03
C MET A 423 -8.83 -8.66 0.90
N ARG A 424 -8.30 -9.56 0.07
CA ARG A 424 -8.95 -10.85 -0.25
C ARG A 424 -9.32 -11.66 0.99
N HIS A 425 -8.43 -11.65 1.98
CA HIS A 425 -8.54 -12.42 3.22
C HIS A 425 -8.58 -11.54 4.46
N ALA A 426 -8.65 -10.22 4.30
CA ALA A 426 -8.63 -9.28 5.41
C ALA A 426 -10.04 -8.77 5.72
N ASP A 427 -10.42 -8.78 7.00
CA ASP A 427 -11.58 -8.05 7.50
C ASP A 427 -11.27 -6.57 7.72
N LEU A 428 -10.02 -6.28 8.05
CA LEU A 428 -9.49 -4.96 8.34
C LEU A 428 -8.18 -4.79 7.58
N LEU A 429 -8.04 -3.69 6.84
CA LEU A 429 -6.78 -3.36 6.17
C LEU A 429 -6.25 -2.00 6.64
N ARG A 430 -5.04 -2.01 7.22
CA ARG A 430 -4.26 -0.81 7.51
C ARG A 430 -3.55 -0.39 6.22
N ILE A 431 -3.77 0.85 5.82
CA ILE A 431 -3.00 1.52 4.77
C ILE A 431 -1.90 2.30 5.48
N ASP A 432 -0.67 1.79 5.37
CA ASP A 432 0.52 2.45 5.90
C ASP A 432 0.73 3.81 5.22
N HIS A 433 1.09 4.82 6.01
CA HIS A 433 1.30 6.19 5.54
C HIS A 433 0.15 6.69 4.63
N VAL A 434 -1.08 6.78 5.16
CA VAL A 434 -2.28 7.08 4.34
C VAL A 434 -2.21 8.44 3.66
N MET A 435 -1.37 9.34 4.17
CA MET A 435 -0.99 10.61 3.52
C MET A 435 -0.43 10.39 2.10
N GLY A 436 0.18 9.23 1.83
CA GLY A 436 0.70 8.80 0.53
C GLY A 436 -0.35 8.74 -0.58
N LEU A 437 -1.65 8.68 -0.24
CA LEU A 437 -2.74 8.83 -1.20
C LEU A 437 -2.86 10.27 -1.74
N HIS A 438 -2.39 11.25 -0.98
CA HIS A 438 -2.44 12.68 -1.33
C HIS A 438 -1.12 13.20 -1.84
N ARG A 439 -0.03 12.84 -1.16
CA ARG A 439 1.33 13.27 -1.50
C ARG A 439 2.36 12.34 -0.90
N GLN A 440 3.51 12.22 -1.56
CA GLN A 440 4.68 11.53 -1.02
C GLN A 440 5.88 12.47 -1.05
N PHE A 441 6.77 12.32 -0.09
CA PHE A 441 8.01 13.09 -0.02
C PHE A 441 9.09 12.35 -0.81
N TRP A 442 9.51 12.94 -1.92
CA TRP A 442 10.47 12.36 -2.86
C TRP A 442 11.85 12.96 -2.64
N ILE A 443 12.83 12.09 -2.52
CA ILE A 443 14.24 12.42 -2.29
C ILE A 443 15.01 11.97 -3.54
N PRO A 444 15.51 12.87 -4.39
CA PRO A 444 16.39 12.47 -5.49
C PRO A 444 17.61 11.73 -4.97
N ARG A 445 18.01 10.66 -5.64
CA ARG A 445 19.17 9.88 -5.19
C ARG A 445 20.43 10.74 -5.23
N GLY A 446 21.18 10.72 -4.12
CA GLY A 446 22.38 11.54 -3.92
C GLY A 446 22.10 12.91 -3.28
N ALA A 447 20.84 13.32 -3.12
CA ALA A 447 20.47 14.50 -2.33
C ALA A 447 20.38 14.16 -0.83
N SER A 448 20.41 15.19 0.02
CA SER A 448 20.08 15.04 1.44
C SER A 448 18.58 14.75 1.61
N VAL A 449 18.22 14.03 2.67
CA VAL A 449 16.81 13.79 3.02
C VAL A 449 16.06 15.11 3.23
N ALA A 450 16.70 16.09 3.85
CA ALA A 450 16.11 17.41 4.11
C ALA A 450 15.73 18.17 2.82
N ASP A 451 16.41 17.86 1.71
CA ASP A 451 16.21 18.56 0.42
C ASP A 451 15.04 17.99 -0.39
N GLY A 452 14.41 16.90 0.07
CA GLY A 452 13.29 16.28 -0.62
C GLY A 452 12.08 17.21 -0.80
N VAL A 453 11.18 16.81 -1.70
CA VAL A 453 9.98 17.60 -2.05
C VAL A 453 8.72 16.75 -2.09
N TYR A 454 7.58 17.34 -1.76
CA TYR A 454 6.30 16.66 -1.89
C TYR A 454 5.79 16.63 -3.34
N VAL A 455 5.41 15.44 -3.81
CA VAL A 455 4.73 15.21 -5.08
C VAL A 455 3.29 14.77 -4.80
N ARG A 456 2.31 15.42 -5.43
CA ARG A 456 0.88 15.12 -5.26
C ARG A 456 0.46 13.87 -6.04
N TYR A 457 -0.46 13.12 -5.45
CA TYR A 457 -1.11 11.95 -6.01
C TYR A 457 -2.61 12.22 -6.25
N PRO A 458 -3.27 11.48 -7.17
CA PRO A 458 -4.69 11.67 -7.45
C PRO A 458 -5.55 11.04 -6.36
N ALA A 459 -5.59 11.67 -5.18
CA ALA A 459 -6.24 11.14 -3.98
C ALA A 459 -7.68 10.65 -4.24
N ASP A 460 -8.49 11.43 -4.95
CA ASP A 460 -9.87 11.07 -5.29
C ASP A 460 -9.95 9.74 -6.07
N GLU A 461 -9.02 9.49 -7.00
CA GLU A 461 -8.97 8.26 -7.79
C GLU A 461 -8.51 7.07 -6.93
N LEU A 462 -7.55 7.30 -6.02
CA LEU A 462 -7.02 6.27 -5.13
C LEU A 462 -8.03 5.86 -4.05
N TYR A 463 -8.72 6.80 -3.42
CA TYR A 463 -9.80 6.49 -2.49
C TYR A 463 -10.96 5.78 -3.20
N ALA A 464 -11.31 6.20 -4.43
CA ALA A 464 -12.39 5.55 -5.19
C ALA A 464 -12.07 4.06 -5.43
N THR A 465 -10.82 3.79 -5.79
CA THR A 465 -10.31 2.43 -5.98
C THR A 465 -10.39 1.63 -4.67
N LEU A 466 -9.90 2.18 -3.56
CA LEU A 466 -9.95 1.52 -2.24
C LEU A 466 -11.39 1.24 -1.79
N ASN A 467 -12.31 2.17 -1.97
CA ASN A 467 -13.72 1.98 -1.58
C ASN A 467 -14.40 0.90 -2.42
N ILE A 468 -14.15 0.86 -3.73
CA ILE A 468 -14.68 -0.21 -4.60
C ILE A 468 -14.19 -1.58 -4.12
N GLU A 469 -12.89 -1.74 -3.88
CA GLU A 469 -12.34 -3.03 -3.44
C GLU A 469 -12.75 -3.38 -2.00
N SER A 470 -12.84 -2.40 -1.12
CA SER A 470 -13.34 -2.58 0.26
C SER A 470 -14.76 -3.14 0.30
N HIS A 471 -15.67 -2.63 -0.54
CA HIS A 471 -17.03 -3.17 -0.65
C HIS A 471 -17.08 -4.57 -1.25
N ARG A 472 -16.22 -4.88 -2.23
CA ARG A 472 -16.13 -6.23 -2.80
C ARG A 472 -15.64 -7.26 -1.82
N ALA A 473 -14.61 -6.90 -1.05
CA ALA A 473 -14.00 -7.78 -0.06
C ALA A 473 -14.74 -7.79 1.28
N ARG A 474 -15.68 -6.87 1.49
CA ARG A 474 -16.29 -6.59 2.81
C ARG A 474 -15.20 -6.29 3.87
N CYS A 475 -14.19 -5.54 3.45
CA CYS A 475 -13.01 -5.21 4.24
C CYS A 475 -13.10 -3.77 4.75
N GLU A 476 -13.01 -3.56 6.05
CA GLU A 476 -12.99 -2.23 6.66
C GLU A 476 -11.59 -1.60 6.56
N LEU A 477 -11.52 -0.29 6.33
CA LEU A 477 -10.25 0.40 6.08
C LEU A 477 -9.80 1.25 7.27
N VAL A 478 -8.50 1.16 7.56
CA VAL A 478 -7.79 1.96 8.56
C VAL A 478 -6.66 2.71 7.87
N GLY A 479 -6.63 4.04 7.97
CA GLY A 479 -5.53 4.85 7.49
C GLY A 479 -4.56 5.15 8.63
N GLU A 480 -3.30 4.77 8.47
CA GLU A 480 -2.22 5.25 9.32
C GLU A 480 -2.04 6.75 9.10
N ASN A 481 -2.38 7.55 10.09
CA ASN A 481 -2.35 9.01 10.03
C ASN A 481 -1.56 9.62 11.21
N LEU A 482 -0.31 9.23 11.37
CA LEU A 482 0.64 9.78 12.35
C LEU A 482 1.65 10.71 11.68
N GLY A 483 2.39 11.45 12.50
CA GLY A 483 3.36 12.45 12.06
C GLY A 483 2.70 13.73 11.56
N LEU A 484 3.28 14.35 10.52
CA LEU A 484 2.79 15.61 9.96
C LEU A 484 1.59 15.38 9.02
N VAL A 485 0.38 15.35 9.58
CA VAL A 485 -0.86 15.06 8.85
C VAL A 485 -1.53 16.34 8.33
N PRO A 486 -1.65 16.53 7.00
CA PRO A 486 -2.43 17.64 6.45
C PRO A 486 -3.92 17.51 6.80
N LYS A 487 -4.58 18.63 7.12
CA LYS A 487 -6.01 18.67 7.45
C LYS A 487 -6.91 17.93 6.43
N VAL A 488 -6.60 18.06 5.15
CA VAL A 488 -7.35 17.40 4.06
C VAL A 488 -7.32 15.87 4.17
N VAL A 489 -6.26 15.28 4.74
CA VAL A 489 -6.19 13.83 4.96
C VAL A 489 -7.23 13.42 5.98
N THR A 490 -7.30 14.11 7.13
CA THR A 490 -8.32 13.86 8.16
C THR A 490 -9.74 14.04 7.62
N GLU A 491 -9.98 15.08 6.83
CA GLU A 491 -11.27 15.32 6.17
C GLU A 491 -11.62 14.20 5.17
N SER A 492 -10.64 13.72 4.39
CA SER A 492 -10.80 12.60 3.46
C SER A 492 -11.09 11.28 4.18
N LEU A 493 -10.40 10.95 5.28
CA LEU A 493 -10.69 9.74 6.05
C LEU A 493 -12.14 9.75 6.55
N ALA A 494 -12.60 10.88 7.09
CA ALA A 494 -13.98 11.04 7.56
C ALA A 494 -15.00 10.94 6.42
N ARG A 495 -14.73 11.60 5.27
CA ARG A 495 -15.58 11.54 4.07
C ARG A 495 -15.70 10.11 3.55
N HIS A 496 -14.56 9.42 3.44
CA HIS A 496 -14.47 8.10 2.84
C HIS A 496 -14.68 6.95 3.82
N GLY A 497 -14.97 7.22 5.09
CA GLY A 497 -15.32 6.19 6.08
C GLY A 497 -14.15 5.32 6.56
N PHE A 498 -12.92 5.80 6.40
CA PHE A 498 -11.74 5.16 6.96
C PHE A 498 -11.67 5.47 8.46
N ARG A 499 -11.17 4.52 9.24
CA ARG A 499 -10.72 4.82 10.60
C ARG A 499 -9.34 5.46 10.56
N GLY A 500 -9.11 6.43 11.43
CA GLY A 500 -7.74 6.84 11.75
C GLY A 500 -7.11 5.88 12.76
N ILE A 501 -5.88 6.19 13.17
CA ILE A 501 -5.22 5.55 14.30
C ILE A 501 -4.97 6.55 15.42
N TYR A 502 -5.06 6.06 16.65
CA TYR A 502 -4.74 6.81 17.87
C TYR A 502 -3.72 6.00 18.66
N VAL A 503 -2.61 6.63 19.00
CA VAL A 503 -1.52 6.01 19.76
C VAL A 503 -1.33 6.81 21.04
N ALA A 504 -1.62 6.21 22.19
CA ALA A 504 -1.62 6.89 23.48
C ALA A 504 -0.24 7.51 23.80
N GLN A 505 0.86 6.82 23.47
CA GLN A 505 2.22 7.34 23.68
C GLN A 505 2.54 8.60 22.88
N LEU A 506 1.94 8.79 21.70
CA LEU A 506 2.21 9.93 20.83
C LEU A 506 1.27 11.11 21.10
N THR A 507 0.18 10.88 21.83
CA THR A 507 -0.83 11.89 22.13
C THR A 507 -1.23 11.83 23.61
N PRO A 508 -0.27 11.99 24.54
CA PRO A 508 -0.57 11.98 25.96
C PRO A 508 -1.64 13.03 26.27
N ASP A 509 -2.61 12.65 27.10
CA ASP A 509 -3.73 13.49 27.54
C ASP A 509 -4.80 13.86 26.49
N ALA A 510 -4.62 13.49 25.22
CA ALA A 510 -5.65 13.71 24.21
C ALA A 510 -6.84 12.75 24.39
N PRO A 511 -8.09 13.21 24.23
CA PRO A 511 -9.26 12.33 24.28
C PRO A 511 -9.22 11.33 23.11
N ILE A 512 -9.56 10.07 23.39
CA ILE A 512 -9.57 9.00 22.40
C ILE A 512 -10.80 9.17 21.49
N PRO A 513 -10.64 9.42 20.18
CA PRO A 513 -11.78 9.60 19.28
C PRO A 513 -12.57 8.30 19.07
N LYS A 514 -13.81 8.40 18.56
CA LYS A 514 -14.63 7.22 18.23
C LYS A 514 -14.15 6.49 16.97
N GLY A 515 -13.90 7.23 15.89
CA GLY A 515 -13.61 6.70 14.56
C GLY A 515 -12.17 6.23 14.34
N VAL A 516 -11.53 5.61 15.34
CA VAL A 516 -10.12 5.19 15.27
C VAL A 516 -9.93 3.73 15.67
N VAL A 517 -8.78 3.19 15.27
CA VAL A 517 -8.10 2.11 16.00
C VAL A 517 -7.23 2.75 17.07
N ALA A 518 -7.50 2.46 18.34
CA ALA A 518 -6.71 2.96 19.45
C ALA A 518 -5.74 1.89 19.97
N SER A 519 -4.50 2.26 20.23
CA SER A 519 -3.48 1.41 20.85
C SER A 519 -2.66 2.21 21.85
N LEU A 520 -1.90 1.51 22.70
CA LEU A 520 -0.92 2.16 23.59
C LEU A 520 0.28 2.68 22.79
N ASN A 521 0.78 1.82 21.92
CA ASN A 521 2.00 1.97 21.13
C ASN A 521 1.81 1.36 19.73
N THR A 522 2.85 1.42 18.91
CA THR A 522 2.99 0.69 17.65
C THR A 522 4.29 -0.10 17.66
N HIS A 523 4.55 -0.84 16.59
CA HIS A 523 5.83 -1.54 16.40
C HIS A 523 7.03 -0.58 16.22
N ASP A 524 6.79 0.71 15.94
CA ASP A 524 7.82 1.74 15.74
C ASP A 524 8.15 2.54 17.02
N THR A 525 7.27 2.47 18.02
CA THR A 525 7.43 3.21 19.27
C THR A 525 8.07 2.35 20.36
N GLU A 526 8.35 2.93 21.52
CA GLU A 526 8.83 2.14 22.66
C GLU A 526 7.73 1.20 23.20
N LEU A 527 8.11 0.05 23.74
CA LEU A 527 7.18 -0.80 24.47
C LEU A 527 6.69 -0.08 25.72
N PHE A 528 5.46 -0.34 26.15
CA PHE A 528 4.83 0.50 27.18
C PHE A 528 5.57 0.44 28.52
N ALA A 529 6.21 -0.70 28.82
CA ALA A 529 6.98 -0.89 30.04
C ALA A 529 8.17 0.09 30.20
N THR A 530 8.72 0.65 29.12
CA THR A 530 9.84 1.62 29.20
C THR A 530 9.38 3.03 29.54
N THR A 531 8.08 3.31 29.44
CA THR A 531 7.53 4.66 29.68
C THR A 531 7.41 5.04 31.15
N GLY A 532 7.51 4.07 32.07
CA GLY A 532 7.26 4.27 33.51
C GLY A 532 5.78 4.44 33.89
N ASN A 533 4.87 4.39 32.91
CA ASN A 533 3.43 4.54 33.14
C ASN A 533 2.77 3.23 33.62
N ASP A 534 1.64 3.37 34.32
CA ASP A 534 0.81 2.25 34.75
C ASP A 534 0.09 1.59 33.56
N LEU A 535 0.62 0.44 33.13
CA LEU A 535 0.07 -0.37 32.03
C LEU A 535 -1.40 -0.75 32.28
N GLU A 536 -1.76 -1.18 33.48
CA GLU A 536 -3.10 -1.70 33.74
C GLU A 536 -4.14 -0.58 33.67
N ASN A 537 -3.79 0.58 34.20
CA ASN A 537 -4.62 1.77 34.07
C ASN A 537 -4.72 2.25 32.61
N ALA A 538 -3.62 2.23 31.87
CA ALA A 538 -3.60 2.66 30.47
C ALA A 538 -4.45 1.74 29.57
N VAL A 539 -4.29 0.42 29.70
CA VAL A 539 -5.13 -0.57 29.00
C VAL A 539 -6.59 -0.41 29.40
N ARG A 540 -6.90 -0.23 30.69
CA ARG A 540 -8.27 -0.01 31.17
C ARG A 540 -8.90 1.25 30.56
N LYS A 541 -8.15 2.35 30.46
CA LYS A 541 -8.60 3.60 29.81
C LYS A 541 -8.91 3.37 28.32
N LEU A 542 -8.03 2.68 27.60
CA LEU A 542 -8.26 2.31 26.19
C LEU A 542 -9.52 1.46 26.02
N MET A 543 -9.69 0.41 26.83
CA MET A 543 -10.83 -0.51 26.71
C MET A 543 -12.17 0.17 27.00
N LYS A 544 -12.21 1.10 27.96
CA LYS A 544 -13.40 1.91 28.30
C LYS A 544 -13.68 3.05 27.32
N SER A 545 -12.78 3.32 26.37
CA SER A 545 -12.91 4.44 25.46
C SER A 545 -14.05 4.28 24.45
N GLU A 546 -14.35 5.37 23.74
CA GLU A 546 -15.29 5.36 22.61
C GLU A 546 -14.67 4.82 21.31
N ALA A 547 -13.38 4.50 21.28
CA ALA A 547 -12.74 3.95 20.09
C ALA A 547 -13.48 2.70 19.61
N GLU A 548 -13.82 2.67 18.33
CA GLU A 548 -14.49 1.53 17.71
C GLU A 548 -13.63 0.27 17.75
N LEU A 549 -12.32 0.42 17.56
CA LEU A 549 -11.36 -0.68 17.59
C LEU A 549 -10.27 -0.37 18.62
N VAL A 550 -9.89 -1.36 19.43
CA VAL A 550 -8.74 -1.27 20.32
C VAL A 550 -7.77 -2.41 20.01
N SER A 551 -6.53 -2.07 19.65
CA SER A 551 -5.47 -3.03 19.40
C SER A 551 -4.53 -3.09 20.60
N VAL A 552 -4.31 -4.29 21.12
CA VAL A 552 -3.41 -4.53 22.26
C VAL A 552 -2.17 -5.26 21.77
N THR A 553 -1.01 -4.61 21.91
CA THR A 553 0.28 -5.23 21.65
C THR A 553 0.53 -6.35 22.66
N LEU A 554 0.70 -7.58 22.17
CA LEU A 554 0.84 -8.78 23.01
C LEU A 554 2.03 -8.68 23.97
N GLU A 555 3.15 -8.12 23.49
CA GLU A 555 4.39 -7.92 24.25
C GLU A 555 4.23 -7.04 25.50
N ASP A 556 3.29 -6.08 25.48
CA ASP A 556 3.03 -5.23 26.65
C ASP A 556 2.49 -6.05 27.82
N LEU A 557 1.74 -7.14 27.57
CA LEU A 557 1.06 -7.90 28.61
C LEU A 557 2.02 -8.63 29.56
N TRP A 558 3.26 -8.87 29.16
CA TRP A 558 4.34 -9.36 30.03
C TRP A 558 5.43 -8.32 30.30
N HIS A 559 5.15 -7.05 30.04
CA HIS A 559 6.06 -5.93 30.26
C HIS A 559 7.39 -6.09 29.48
N GLU A 560 7.33 -6.46 28.20
CA GLU A 560 8.51 -6.45 27.35
C GLU A 560 9.16 -5.06 27.32
N THR A 561 10.48 -5.01 27.35
CA THR A 561 11.23 -3.74 27.35
C THR A 561 11.97 -3.51 26.04
N LYS A 562 11.95 -4.51 25.17
CA LYS A 562 12.86 -4.59 24.06
C LYS A 562 12.11 -4.53 22.72
N ARG A 563 12.47 -3.55 21.89
CA ARG A 563 11.73 -3.23 20.66
C ARG A 563 11.97 -4.21 19.52
N GLN A 564 10.97 -4.26 18.65
CA GLN A 564 11.02 -4.95 17.36
C GLN A 564 11.69 -4.09 16.29
N ASN A 565 11.43 -2.78 16.29
CA ASN A 565 11.99 -1.81 15.36
C ASN A 565 12.41 -0.51 16.07
N VAL A 566 13.41 0.17 15.51
CA VAL A 566 13.75 1.56 15.79
C VAL A 566 13.83 2.29 14.45
N PRO A 567 12.85 3.15 14.11
CA PRO A 567 12.86 3.80 12.80
C PRO A 567 14.10 4.66 12.59
N GLY A 568 14.55 4.76 11.34
CA GLY A 568 15.75 5.52 10.98
C GLY A 568 17.09 4.85 11.34
N THR A 569 17.08 3.58 11.76
CA THR A 569 18.31 2.79 11.99
C THR A 569 18.46 1.68 10.95
N THR A 570 19.70 1.35 10.61
CA THR A 570 20.03 0.21 9.73
C THR A 570 20.81 -0.84 10.51
N ASP A 571 22.07 -0.54 10.84
CA ASP A 571 22.99 -1.47 11.50
C ASP A 571 23.04 -1.25 13.02
N GLU A 572 22.49 -0.13 13.51
CA GLU A 572 22.53 0.26 14.92
C GLU A 572 21.57 -0.55 15.81
N HIS A 573 20.50 -1.11 15.22
CA HIS A 573 19.51 -1.91 15.93
C HIS A 573 19.10 -3.14 15.08
N PRO A 574 18.95 -4.34 15.67
CA PRO A 574 18.55 -5.55 14.94
C PRO A 574 17.05 -5.54 14.62
N ASN A 575 16.62 -4.60 13.79
CA ASN A 575 15.23 -4.41 13.38
C ASN A 575 14.65 -5.69 12.78
N TRP A 576 13.43 -6.04 13.19
CA TRP A 576 12.63 -7.15 12.63
C TRP A 576 13.23 -8.55 12.78
N ARG A 577 14.24 -8.72 13.65
CA ARG A 577 14.95 -10.00 13.83
C ARG A 577 14.65 -10.65 15.17
N ARG A 578 13.65 -10.20 15.90
CA ARG A 578 13.52 -10.56 17.31
C ARG A 578 12.34 -11.48 17.57
N PRO A 579 12.57 -12.73 17.97
CA PRO A 579 11.49 -13.58 18.42
C PRO A 579 10.89 -13.01 19.72
N LEU A 580 9.61 -13.28 19.94
CA LEU A 580 8.96 -13.00 21.21
C LEU A 580 9.63 -13.78 22.34
N ARG A 581 9.59 -13.21 23.55
CA ARG A 581 10.23 -13.80 24.72
C ARG A 581 9.69 -15.20 25.08
N TYR A 582 8.42 -15.46 24.80
CA TYR A 582 7.73 -16.70 25.16
C TYR A 582 7.21 -17.38 23.89
N ALA A 583 7.28 -18.71 23.86
CA ALA A 583 6.64 -19.51 22.83
C ALA A 583 5.11 -19.50 23.01
N LEU A 584 4.35 -19.78 21.95
CA LEU A 584 2.87 -19.76 22.02
C LEU A 584 2.29 -20.73 23.06
N GLU A 585 2.97 -21.84 23.34
CA GLU A 585 2.60 -22.78 24.42
C GLU A 585 2.61 -22.11 25.80
N ASP A 586 3.52 -21.17 26.02
CA ASP A 586 3.73 -20.51 27.31
C ASP A 586 3.01 -19.16 27.42
N ILE A 587 2.72 -18.52 26.28
CA ILE A 587 2.10 -17.18 26.23
C ILE A 587 0.79 -17.14 27.00
N GLU A 588 -0.09 -18.13 26.80
CA GLU A 588 -1.40 -18.15 27.45
C GLU A 588 -1.27 -18.06 28.98
N ALA A 589 -0.37 -18.86 29.58
CA ALA A 589 -0.12 -18.81 31.02
C ALA A 589 0.43 -17.46 31.51
N LYS A 590 1.11 -16.69 30.65
CA LYS A 590 1.63 -15.36 30.99
C LYS A 590 0.58 -14.26 30.92
N VAL A 591 -0.36 -14.35 29.98
CA VAL A 591 -1.26 -13.23 29.66
C VAL A 591 -2.72 -13.47 30.00
N SER A 592 -3.14 -14.72 30.21
CA SER A 592 -4.56 -15.11 30.38
C SER A 592 -5.30 -14.30 31.44
N ALA A 593 -4.69 -14.04 32.60
CA ALA A 593 -5.32 -13.22 33.65
C ALA A 593 -5.57 -11.76 33.20
N LYS A 594 -4.62 -11.14 32.49
CA LYS A 594 -4.76 -9.78 31.95
C LYS A 594 -5.76 -9.74 30.80
N LEU A 595 -5.73 -10.74 29.91
CA LEU A 595 -6.71 -10.86 28.82
C LEU A 595 -8.14 -11.05 29.34
N ALA A 596 -8.33 -11.88 30.37
CA ALA A 596 -9.63 -12.04 31.01
C ALA A 596 -10.12 -10.72 31.66
N ALA A 597 -9.23 -9.92 32.24
CA ALA A 597 -9.59 -8.60 32.77
C ALA A 597 -9.97 -7.61 31.65
N ILE A 598 -9.24 -7.64 30.53
CA ILE A 598 -9.52 -6.85 29.32
C ILE A 598 -10.90 -7.22 28.75
N GLY A 599 -11.16 -8.50 28.51
CA GLY A 599 -12.40 -9.00 27.92
C GLY A 599 -13.64 -8.68 28.75
N ARG A 600 -13.53 -8.57 30.08
CA ARG A 600 -14.65 -8.12 30.94
C ARG A 600 -15.00 -6.65 30.77
N ILE A 601 -14.04 -5.80 30.39
CA ILE A 601 -14.26 -4.36 30.19
C ILE A 601 -14.93 -4.11 28.83
N ARG A 602 -14.52 -4.86 27.80
CA ARG A 602 -15.03 -4.76 26.43
C ARG A 602 -15.31 -6.18 25.90
N PRO A 603 -16.53 -6.72 26.12
CA PRO A 603 -16.89 -8.10 25.78
C PRO A 603 -17.12 -8.37 24.28
#